data_AF-A0A973X0L1-F1
#
_entry.id   AF-A0A973X0L1-F1
#
_cell.length_a   1.000
_cell.length_b   1.000
_cell.length_c   1.000
_cell.angle_alpha   90.00
_cell.angle_beta   90.00
_cell.angle_gamma   90.00
#
_symmetry.space_group_name_H-M   'P 1'
#
loop_
_entity.id
_entity.type
_entity.pdbx_description
1 polymer ?
#
loop_
_entity_poly.entity_id
_entity_poly.type
_entity_poly.pdbx_seq_one_letter_code
_entity_poly.pdbx_strand_id
1 'polypeptide(L)'
;MTKTLLIASATFAALSFAAVDPAAAQFRGNGSGPVGRLCVRDIDVHCAGIRHGNRGVRNCLANHRSSLSASCRAALDGTGGGRGMGRFYR
;
A
#
# COMPACT_ATOMS: atom_id res chain seq x y z
N MET A 1 -24.86 -45.10 26.87
CA MET A 1 -23.90 -46.18 26.55
C MET A 1 -23.25 -45.85 25.21
N THR A 2 -21.92 -46.02 25.15
CA THR A 2 -21.02 -46.03 23.97
C THR A 2 -20.76 -44.72 23.19
N LYS A 3 -19.67 -44.01 23.54
CA LYS A 3 -18.62 -43.55 22.58
C LYS A 3 -17.46 -42.76 23.22
N THR A 4 -16.93 -43.27 24.33
CA THR A 4 -15.62 -42.86 24.86
C THR A 4 -14.62 -43.94 24.52
N LEU A 5 -14.00 -43.86 23.35
CA LEU A 5 -12.81 -44.65 23.02
C LEU A 5 -12.03 -43.91 21.93
N LEU A 6 -10.71 -43.89 22.10
CA LEU A 6 -9.67 -43.40 21.17
C LEU A 6 -9.15 -41.97 21.38
N ILE A 7 -8.86 -41.61 22.64
CA ILE A 7 -7.79 -40.63 22.93
C ILE A 7 -6.70 -41.41 23.67
N ALA A 8 -5.77 -42.01 22.93
CA ALA A 8 -4.54 -42.54 23.49
C ALA A 8 -3.43 -42.45 22.43
N SER A 9 -2.48 -41.56 22.73
CA SER A 9 -1.06 -41.63 22.40
C SER A 9 -0.62 -41.60 20.93
N ALA A 10 -0.07 -40.42 20.59
CA ALA A 10 1.29 -40.28 20.08
C ALA A 10 1.61 -40.90 18.72
N THR A 11 1.23 -40.21 17.65
CA THR A 11 2.11 -40.09 16.49
C THR A 11 2.24 -38.62 16.10
N PHE A 12 3.48 -38.15 16.22
CA PHE A 12 4.03 -36.92 15.69
C PHE A 12 3.67 -36.74 14.20
N ALA A 13 3.14 -35.57 13.82
CA ALA A 13 3.63 -34.76 12.69
C ALA A 13 2.70 -33.58 12.41
N ALA A 14 3.19 -32.37 12.71
CA ALA A 14 2.94 -31.13 11.97
C ALA A 14 1.52 -30.89 11.42
N LEU A 15 0.59 -30.49 12.27
CA LEU A 15 -0.52 -29.61 11.86
C LEU A 15 -0.26 -28.23 12.44
N SER A 16 0.73 -27.58 11.85
CA SER A 16 1.08 -26.19 12.10
C SER A 16 -0.11 -25.32 11.75
N PHE A 17 -0.51 -24.50 12.73
CA PHE A 17 -1.38 -23.35 12.58
C PHE A 17 -0.86 -22.43 11.46
N ALA A 18 -1.37 -22.58 10.25
CA ALA A 18 -1.30 -21.53 9.24
C ALA A 18 -2.65 -20.82 9.22
N ALA A 19 -2.85 -19.93 10.19
CA ALA A 19 -3.74 -18.79 9.97
C ALA A 19 -3.09 -17.95 8.87
N VAL A 20 -3.40 -18.27 7.61
CA VAL A 20 -3.16 -17.35 6.51
C VAL A 20 -4.20 -16.24 6.67
N ASP A 21 -3.89 -15.26 7.50
CA ASP A 21 -4.61 -14.00 7.53
C ASP A 21 -4.29 -13.27 6.21
N PRO A 22 -5.21 -13.15 5.24
CA PRO A 22 -4.94 -12.46 3.99
C PRO A 22 -4.79 -10.94 4.17
N ALA A 23 -4.75 -10.43 5.40
CA ALA A 23 -4.67 -9.01 5.70
C ALA A 23 -3.28 -8.37 5.45
N ALA A 24 -2.21 -9.16 5.29
CA ALA A 24 -0.85 -8.64 5.10
C ALA A 24 -0.40 -8.52 3.63
N ALA A 25 -1.24 -8.89 2.65
CA ALA A 25 -0.87 -8.81 1.23
C ALA A 25 -1.19 -7.46 0.56
N GLN A 26 -1.81 -6.51 1.28
CA GLN A 26 -2.16 -5.23 0.67
C GLN A 26 -1.06 -4.19 0.88
N PHE A 27 -0.32 -3.96 -0.22
CA PHE A 27 0.30 -2.68 -0.56
C PHE A 27 1.71 -2.40 -0.01
N ARG A 28 2.66 -3.26 -0.37
CA ARG A 28 4.06 -2.81 -0.64
C ARG A 28 4.19 -2.38 -2.10
N GLY A 29 3.41 -1.38 -2.50
CA GLY A 29 3.50 -0.79 -3.83
C GLY A 29 4.06 0.60 -3.72
N ASN A 30 5.23 0.84 -4.33
CA ASN A 30 5.63 2.17 -4.77
C ASN A 30 4.38 2.86 -5.34
N GLY A 31 3.87 3.92 -4.70
CA GLY A 31 2.46 4.30 -4.82
C GLY A 31 2.01 4.42 -6.28
N SER A 32 1.35 3.40 -6.81
CA SER A 32 1.16 3.21 -8.25
C SER A 32 0.16 4.18 -8.89
N GLY A 33 -0.32 5.16 -8.12
CA GLY A 33 -1.21 6.21 -8.59
C GLY A 33 -0.51 7.19 -9.52
N PRO A 34 -1.27 8.07 -10.20
CA PRO A 34 -0.70 9.01 -11.17
C PRO A 34 0.37 9.92 -10.57
N VAL A 35 0.26 10.28 -9.29
CA VAL A 35 1.29 11.06 -8.58
C VAL A 35 2.60 10.29 -8.46
N GLY A 36 2.58 9.03 -8.06
CA GLY A 36 3.82 8.25 -7.94
C GLY A 36 4.53 8.05 -9.28
N ARG A 37 3.79 8.03 -10.41
CA ARG A 37 4.38 7.92 -11.76
C ARG A 37 4.82 9.26 -12.36
N LEU A 38 4.03 10.32 -12.17
CA LEU A 38 4.28 11.62 -12.80
C LEU A 38 5.21 12.51 -11.97
N CYS A 39 5.33 12.26 -10.67
CA CYS A 39 6.17 13.02 -9.77
C CYS A 39 7.52 12.35 -9.46
N VAL A 40 7.92 11.25 -10.10
CA VAL A 40 9.13 10.48 -9.74
C VAL A 40 10.35 11.38 -9.55
N ARG A 41 10.69 12.20 -10.56
CA ARG A 41 11.83 13.12 -10.48
C ARG A 41 11.71 14.12 -9.33
N ASP A 42 10.52 14.66 -9.11
CA ASP A 42 10.29 15.63 -8.05
C ASP A 42 10.33 14.97 -6.67
N ILE A 43 9.92 13.70 -6.56
CA ILE A 43 10.03 12.88 -5.35
C ILE A 43 11.50 12.61 -5.05
N ASP A 44 12.30 12.26 -6.06
CA ASP A 44 13.72 11.98 -5.89
C ASP A 44 14.51 13.22 -5.45
N VAL A 45 14.12 14.41 -5.93
CA VAL A 45 14.80 15.67 -5.59
C VAL A 45 14.34 16.23 -4.24
N HIS A 46 13.04 16.24 -3.96
CA HIS A 46 12.48 16.95 -2.80
C HIS A 46 12.03 16.03 -1.66
N CYS A 47 11.77 14.76 -1.95
CA CYS A 47 11.09 13.83 -1.03
C CYS A 47 11.78 12.45 -0.93
N ALA A 48 13.09 12.39 -1.20
CA ALA A 48 13.86 11.16 -1.13
C ALA A 48 13.73 10.50 0.25
N GLY A 49 13.51 9.18 0.28
CA GLY A 49 13.35 8.42 1.52
C GLY A 49 11.97 8.51 2.18
N ILE A 50 11.04 9.31 1.65
CA ILE A 50 9.66 9.32 2.13
C ILE A 50 8.93 8.06 1.66
N ARG A 51 8.33 7.33 2.60
CA ARG A 51 7.51 6.15 2.29
C ARG A 51 6.23 6.56 1.55
N HIS A 52 5.95 5.90 0.42
CA HIS A 52 4.76 6.17 -0.41
C HIS A 52 3.41 5.86 0.28
N GLY A 53 3.42 5.08 1.37
CA GLY A 53 2.23 4.80 2.17
C GLY A 53 1.73 6.00 2.98
N ASN A 54 0.49 5.93 3.47
CA ASN A 54 -0.12 6.94 4.35
C ASN A 54 -0.06 8.38 3.84
N ARG A 55 -0.04 8.60 2.51
CA ARG A 55 0.09 9.92 1.87
C ARG A 55 1.40 10.65 2.16
N GLY A 56 2.43 9.99 2.71
CA GLY A 56 3.68 10.63 3.09
C GLY A 56 4.31 11.41 1.94
N VAL A 57 4.45 10.77 0.77
CA VAL A 57 4.99 11.40 -0.43
C VAL A 57 4.11 12.57 -0.91
N ARG A 58 2.79 12.43 -0.85
CA ARG A 58 1.88 13.51 -1.27
C ARG A 58 2.00 14.74 -0.38
N ASN A 59 2.13 14.54 0.93
CA ASN A 59 2.28 15.64 1.88
C ASN A 59 3.62 16.35 1.66
N CYS A 60 4.70 15.59 1.45
CA CYS A 60 5.99 16.18 1.12
C CYS A 60 5.90 17.00 -0.17
N LEU A 61 5.36 16.44 -1.24
CA LEU A 61 5.17 17.16 -2.50
C LEU A 61 4.29 18.41 -2.32
N ALA A 62 3.24 18.36 -1.50
CA ALA A 62 2.39 19.52 -1.21
C ALA A 62 3.17 20.67 -0.54
N ASN A 63 4.11 20.37 0.36
CA ASN A 63 4.98 21.37 0.97
C ASN A 63 5.97 21.99 -0.03
N HIS A 64 6.38 21.23 -1.04
CA HIS A 64 7.29 21.69 -2.10
C HIS A 64 6.57 22.13 -3.38
N ARG A 65 5.24 22.36 -3.33
CA ARG A 65 4.38 22.51 -4.52
C ARG A 65 4.90 23.55 -5.52
N SER A 66 5.42 24.68 -5.06
CA SER A 66 5.99 25.74 -5.92
C SER A 66 7.24 25.30 -6.70
N SER A 67 8.01 24.36 -6.16
CA SER A 67 9.26 23.83 -6.73
C SER A 67 9.06 22.58 -7.59
N LEU A 68 7.82 22.10 -7.72
CA LEU A 68 7.49 20.92 -8.51
C LEU A 68 7.32 21.26 -10.00
N SER A 69 7.57 20.24 -10.83
CA SER A 69 7.25 20.31 -12.25
C SER A 69 5.76 20.57 -12.49
N ALA A 70 5.44 21.18 -13.63
CA ALA A 70 4.05 21.46 -14.02
C ALA A 70 3.20 20.18 -14.06
N SER A 71 3.77 19.11 -14.59
CA SER A 71 3.15 17.79 -14.70
C SER A 71 2.81 17.21 -13.33
N CYS A 72 3.73 17.31 -12.36
CA CYS A 72 3.50 16.79 -11.02
C CYS A 72 2.46 17.63 -10.25
N ARG A 73 2.48 18.96 -10.38
CA ARG A 73 1.43 19.83 -9.79
C ARG A 73 0.06 19.46 -10.33
N ALA A 74 -0.08 19.34 -11.64
CA ALA A 74 -1.33 18.93 -12.27
C ALA A 74 -1.80 17.55 -11.76
N ALA A 75 -0.88 16.60 -11.61
CA ALA A 75 -1.19 15.28 -11.05
C ALA A 75 -1.62 15.35 -9.57
N LEU A 76 -0.98 16.19 -8.77
CA LEU A 76 -1.31 16.38 -7.35
C LEU A 76 -2.68 17.01 -7.16
N ASP A 77 -2.98 18.05 -7.93
CA ASP A 77 -4.26 18.76 -7.90
C ASP A 77 -5.38 17.89 -8.49
N GLY A 78 -5.08 17.16 -9.57
CA GLY A 78 -6.04 16.33 -10.29
C GLY A 78 -6.33 14.99 -9.64
N THR A 79 -5.48 14.48 -8.75
CA THR A 79 -5.74 13.19 -8.07
C THR A 79 -6.10 13.41 -6.61
N GLY A 80 -7.36 13.19 -6.24
CA GLY A 80 -7.77 13.27 -4.84
C GLY A 80 -7.04 12.25 -3.94
N GLY A 81 -6.87 12.60 -2.67
CA GLY A 81 -6.24 11.73 -1.69
C GLY A 81 -7.11 10.52 -1.32
N GLY A 82 -7.01 9.45 -2.10
CA GLY A 82 -7.35 8.09 -1.66
C GLY A 82 -8.81 7.82 -1.29
N ARG A 83 -9.77 8.38 -2.01
CA ARG A 83 -11.16 7.89 -2.01
C ARG A 83 -11.70 7.96 -3.44
N GLY A 84 -11.53 6.90 -4.22
CA GLY A 84 -12.13 6.81 -5.56
C GLY A 84 -11.17 6.25 -6.59
N MET A 85 -11.15 4.92 -6.70
CA MET A 85 -10.86 4.32 -7.99
C MET A 85 -11.99 4.73 -8.96
N GLY A 86 -11.65 5.14 -10.20
CA GLY A 86 -12.54 4.89 -11.34
C GLY A 86 -13.22 6.05 -12.08
N ARG A 87 -12.76 7.31 -12.02
CA ARG A 87 -13.37 8.37 -12.88
C ARG A 87 -12.44 9.14 -13.83
N PHE A 88 -11.16 8.80 -13.95
CA PHE A 88 -10.23 9.52 -14.84
C PHE A 88 -10.04 8.90 -16.23
N TYR A 89 -10.90 7.95 -16.64
CA TYR A 89 -10.89 7.33 -17.97
C TYR A 89 -12.31 7.17 -18.54
N ARG A 90 -13.17 8.18 -18.36
CA ARG A 90 -14.42 8.31 -19.12
C ARG A 90 -14.47 9.65 -19.81
#